data_AF-A0A531KRN5-F1
#
_entry.id   AF-A0A531KRN5-F1
#
_cell.length_a   1.000
_cell.length_b   1.000
_cell.length_c   1.000
_cell.angle_alpha   90.00
_cell.angle_beta   90.00
_cell.angle_gamma   90.00
#
_symmetry.space_group_name_H-M   'P 1'
#
loop_
_entity.id
_entity.type
_entity.pdbx_description
1 polymer ?
#
loop_
_entity_poly.entity_id
_entity_poly.type
_entity_poly.pdbx_seq_one_letter_code
_entity_poly.pdbx_strand_id
1 'polypeptide(L)'
;MGNEEARAALAAIPALAGYEGPLERLGGLTNLVFRAGDACLRIPGKGTEEYINRANEAVAAREAAMAGVSPELLHVDGETGVMVTRFIA
;
A
#
# COMPACT_ATOMS: atom_id res chain seq x y z
N MET A 1 15.10 -8.49 -1.67
CA MET A 1 14.39 -8.37 -0.38
C MET A 1 12.99 -7.77 -0.55
N GLY A 2 12.82 -6.54 -1.06
CA GLY A 2 11.48 -5.93 -1.12
C GLY A 2 10.43 -6.60 -2.03
N ASN A 3 10.84 -7.25 -3.14
CA ASN A 3 9.87 -7.84 -4.08
C ASN A 3 9.14 -9.08 -3.54
N GLU A 4 9.76 -9.86 -2.65
CA GLU A 4 9.12 -11.05 -2.07
C GLU A 4 8.05 -10.64 -1.06
N GLU A 5 8.36 -9.65 -0.21
CA GLU A 5 7.42 -9.02 0.70
C GLU A 5 6.25 -8.37 -0.05
N ALA A 6 6.53 -7.70 -1.18
CA ALA A 6 5.51 -7.17 -2.06
C ALA A 6 4.59 -8.25 -2.65
N ARG A 7 5.13 -9.39 -3.10
CA ARG A 7 4.30 -10.52 -3.56
C ARG A 7 3.46 -11.11 -2.44
N ALA A 8 4.02 -11.29 -1.25
CA ALA A 8 3.29 -11.81 -0.11
C ALA A 8 2.13 -10.88 0.28
N ALA A 9 2.36 -9.57 0.29
CA ALA A 9 1.31 -8.59 0.57
C ALA A 9 0.21 -8.60 -0.50
N LEU A 10 0.54 -8.70 -1.79
CA LEU A 10 -0.46 -8.83 -2.86
C LEU A 10 -1.28 -10.11 -2.74
N ALA A 11 -0.63 -11.24 -2.41
CA ALA A 11 -1.28 -12.53 -2.21
C ALA A 11 -2.33 -12.50 -1.08
N ALA A 12 -2.12 -11.68 -0.05
CA ALA A 12 -3.06 -11.51 1.05
C ALA A 12 -4.29 -10.66 0.69
N ILE A 13 -4.26 -9.93 -0.44
CA ILE A 13 -5.35 -9.05 -0.87
C ILE A 13 -6.16 -9.76 -1.96
N PRO A 14 -7.42 -10.18 -1.71
CA PRO A 14 -8.17 -11.02 -2.66
C PRO A 14 -8.27 -10.45 -4.08
N ALA A 15 -8.40 -9.13 -4.23
CA ALA A 15 -8.48 -8.47 -5.53
C ALA A 15 -7.16 -8.48 -6.32
N LEU A 16 -6.03 -8.79 -5.67
CA LEU A 16 -4.68 -8.73 -6.25
C LEU A 16 -3.91 -10.05 -6.10
N ALA A 17 -4.49 -11.07 -5.47
CA ALA A 17 -3.79 -12.31 -5.14
C ALA A 17 -3.25 -13.07 -6.36
N GLY A 18 -3.89 -12.90 -7.53
CA GLY A 18 -3.45 -13.48 -8.80
C GLY A 18 -2.55 -12.56 -9.65
N TYR A 19 -2.06 -11.45 -9.11
CA TYR A 19 -1.18 -10.55 -9.87
C TYR A 19 0.22 -11.15 -10.05
N GLU A 20 0.55 -11.52 -11.28
CA GLU A 20 1.86 -12.09 -11.63
C GLU A 20 2.77 -11.12 -12.40
N GLY A 21 2.26 -9.94 -12.74
CA GLY A 21 2.96 -8.92 -13.52
C GLY A 21 4.20 -8.32 -12.84
N PRO A 22 4.87 -7.37 -13.50
CA PRO A 22 6.06 -6.74 -12.96
C PRO A 22 5.75 -5.94 -11.68
N LEU A 23 6.68 -5.95 -10.74
CA LEU A 23 6.67 -5.10 -9.56
C LEU A 23 7.79 -4.08 -9.69
N GLU A 24 7.41 -2.81 -9.86
CA GLU A 24 8.36 -1.71 -9.95
C GLU A 24 8.50 -1.04 -8.59
N ARG A 25 9.71 -1.05 -8.04
CA ARG A 25 9.99 -0.35 -6.78
C ARG A 25 9.99 1.15 -7.01
N LEU A 26 9.09 1.85 -6.32
CA LEU A 26 9.04 3.30 -6.29
C LEU A 26 9.88 3.85 -5.13
N GLY A 27 9.96 5.17 -5.04
CA GLY A 27 10.53 5.87 -3.88
C GLY A 27 9.77 5.55 -2.59
N GLY A 28 10.19 6.17 -1.49
CA GLY A 28 9.60 5.93 -0.18
C GLY A 28 10.68 5.79 0.87
N LEU A 29 10.72 6.74 1.79
CA LEU A 29 11.70 6.75 2.87
C LEU A 29 11.28 5.82 4.01
N THR A 30 10.03 5.93 4.43
CA THR A 30 9.45 5.19 5.57
C THR A 30 8.55 4.03 5.16
N ASN A 31 8.27 3.90 3.86
CA ASN A 31 7.44 2.83 3.30
C ASN A 31 8.17 2.18 2.13
N LEU A 32 7.97 0.88 1.95
CA LEU A 32 8.28 0.21 0.69
C LEU A 32 7.08 0.40 -0.23
N VAL A 33 7.28 1.10 -1.34
CA VAL A 33 6.20 1.41 -2.29
C VAL A 33 6.48 0.72 -3.62
N PHE A 34 5.50 0.01 -4.16
CA PHE A 34 5.61 -0.72 -5.41
C PHE A 34 4.45 -0.40 -6.33
N ARG A 35 4.72 -0.27 -7.62
CA ARG A 35 3.68 -0.31 -8.65
C ARG A 35 3.44 -1.76 -9.07
N ALA A 36 2.17 -2.15 -9.15
CA ALA A 36 1.68 -3.43 -9.62
C ALA A 36 0.54 -3.17 -10.64
N GLY A 37 0.87 -3.08 -11.93
CA GLY A 37 -0.07 -2.67 -12.97
C GLY A 37 -0.60 -1.26 -12.71
N ASP A 38 -1.91 -1.15 -12.49
CA ASP A 38 -2.62 0.10 -12.18
C ASP A 38 -2.83 0.31 -10.67
N ALA A 39 -2.16 -0.48 -9.84
CA ALA A 39 -2.18 -0.36 -8.39
C ALA A 39 -0.82 0.11 -7.84
N CYS A 40 -0.87 0.87 -6.75
CA CYS A 40 0.27 1.27 -5.95
C CYS A 40 0.17 0.62 -4.57
N LEU A 41 1.02 -0.37 -4.33
CA LEU A 41 1.16 -1.08 -3.06
C LEU A 41 2.10 -0.31 -2.13
N ARG A 42 1.68 -0.12 -0.88
CA ARG A 42 2.48 0.48 0.19
C ARG A 42 2.56 -0.51 1.34
N ILE A 43 3.78 -0.87 1.70
CA ILE A 43 4.09 -1.70 2.87
C ILE A 43 4.83 -0.81 3.87
N PRO A 44 4.39 -0.78 5.14
CA PRO A 44 5.12 -0.09 6.20
C PRO A 44 6.59 -0.48 6.29
N GLY A 45 7.47 0.49 6.45
CA GLY A 45 8.88 0.21 6.73
C GLY A 45 9.07 -0.33 8.14
N LYS A 46 9.96 -1.31 8.29
CA LYS A 46 10.31 -1.88 9.60
C LYS A 46 10.74 -0.80 10.60
N GLY A 47 10.23 -0.86 11.83
CA GLY A 47 10.59 0.05 12.92
C GLY A 47 9.84 1.38 12.89
N THR A 48 8.80 1.49 12.05
CA THR A 48 7.94 2.69 12.02
C THR A 48 6.71 2.56 12.90
N GLU A 49 6.48 1.39 13.50
CA GLU A 49 5.35 1.08 14.38
C GLU A 49 5.37 1.90 15.68
N GLU A 50 6.55 2.32 16.13
CA GLU A 50 6.73 3.12 17.35
C GLU A 50 6.26 4.57 17.20
N TYR A 51 6.16 5.08 15.97
CA TYR A 51 5.84 6.50 15.71
C TYR A 51 4.82 6.74 14.60
N ILE A 52 4.35 5.70 13.90
CA ILE A 52 3.26 5.78 12.93
C ILE A 52 2.10 4.91 13.39
N ASN A 53 0.94 5.54 13.62
CA ASN A 53 -0.29 4.86 13.98
C ASN A 53 -1.06 4.42 12.72
N ARG A 54 -1.16 3.10 12.49
CA ARG A 54 -1.79 2.50 11.31
C ARG A 54 -3.30 2.68 11.25
N ALA A 55 -3.97 2.60 12.38
CA ALA A 55 -5.40 2.87 12.45
C ALA A 55 -5.73 4.30 12.02
N ASN A 56 -4.92 5.28 12.47
CA ASN A 56 -5.07 6.67 12.07
C ASN A 56 -4.75 6.89 10.59
N GLU A 57 -3.67 6.29 10.07
CA GLU A 57 -3.37 6.34 8.63
C GLU A 57 -4.51 5.77 7.80
N ALA A 58 -5.13 4.66 8.23
CA ALA A 58 -6.21 4.04 7.50
C ALA A 58 -7.49 4.89 7.45
N VAL A 59 -7.82 5.59 8.55
CA VAL A 59 -8.92 6.57 8.56
C VAL A 59 -8.58 7.75 7.67
N ALA A 60 -7.40 8.37 7.86
CA ALA A 60 -7.00 9.53 7.08
C ALA A 60 -6.95 9.24 5.56
N ALA A 61 -6.47 8.06 5.15
CA ALA A 61 -6.42 7.65 3.75
C ALA A 61 -7.82 7.47 3.15
N ARG A 62 -8.78 6.92 3.92
CA ARG A 62 -10.18 6.82 3.47
C ARG A 62 -10.80 8.21 3.28
N GLU A 63 -10.67 9.07 4.28
CA GLU A 63 -11.24 10.43 4.23
C GLU A 63 -10.62 11.27 3.10
N ALA A 64 -9.30 11.19 2.91
CA ALA A 64 -8.62 11.90 1.83
C ALA A 64 -9.04 11.42 0.44
N ALA A 65 -9.30 10.12 0.27
CA ALA A 65 -9.79 9.56 -0.98
C ALA A 65 -11.25 9.98 -1.23
N MET A 66 -12.09 9.92 -0.19
CA MET A 66 -13.49 10.39 -0.26
C MET A 66 -13.59 11.88 -0.58
N ALA A 67 -12.66 12.69 -0.06
CA ALA A 67 -12.56 14.11 -0.37
C ALA A 67 -12.00 14.41 -1.78
N GLY A 68 -11.57 13.39 -2.53
CA GLY A 68 -10.97 13.54 -3.86
C GLY A 68 -9.57 14.16 -3.85
N VAL A 69 -8.89 14.15 -2.70
CA VAL A 69 -7.55 14.75 -2.52
C VAL A 69 -6.46 13.72 -2.75
N SER A 70 -6.67 12.47 -2.33
CA SER A 70 -5.75 11.36 -2.60
C SER A 70 -6.25 10.45 -3.72
N PRO A 71 -5.38 9.60 -4.30
CA PRO A 71 -5.84 8.54 -5.19
C PRO A 71 -6.87 7.63 -4.52
N GLU A 72 -7.67 6.96 -5.35
CA GLU A 72 -8.67 5.99 -4.91
C GLU A 72 -8.02 4.90 -4.06
N LEU A 73 -8.65 4.61 -2.91
CA LEU A 73 -8.18 3.61 -1.97
C LEU A 73 -8.81 2.26 -2.30
N LEU A 74 -8.00 1.33 -2.81
CA LEU A 74 -8.44 -0.01 -3.23
C LEU A 74 -8.44 -0.99 -2.06
N HIS A 75 -7.48 -0.83 -1.14
CA HIS A 75 -7.35 -1.65 0.05
C HIS A 75 -6.62 -0.86 1.16
N VAL A 76 -7.02 -1.07 2.41
CA VAL A 76 -6.22 -0.66 3.55
C VAL A 76 -6.49 -1.56 4.74
N ASP A 77 -5.42 -1.98 5.39
CA ASP A 77 -5.42 -2.73 6.62
C ASP A 77 -4.89 -1.83 7.74
N GLY A 78 -5.75 -1.54 8.73
CA GLY A 78 -5.41 -0.69 9.87
C GLY A 78 -4.57 -1.38 10.95
N GLU A 79 -4.44 -2.72 10.89
CA GLU A 79 -3.61 -3.50 11.80
C GLU A 79 -2.19 -3.64 11.25
N THR A 80 -2.06 -4.11 10.00
CA THR A 80 -0.74 -4.30 9.38
C THR A 80 -0.18 -3.01 8.76
N GLY A 81 -1.03 -2.04 8.44
CA GLY A 81 -0.67 -0.81 7.72
C GLY A 81 -0.46 -0.99 6.21
N VAL A 82 -0.69 -2.19 5.67
CA VAL A 82 -0.64 -2.43 4.23
C VAL A 82 -1.76 -1.64 3.55
N MET A 83 -1.41 -0.92 2.49
CA MET A 83 -2.33 -0.04 1.77
C MET A 83 -2.14 -0.18 0.27
N VAL A 84 -3.23 -0.17 -0.47
CA VAL A 84 -3.21 -0.13 -1.94
C VAL A 84 -4.09 1.00 -2.44
N THR A 85 -3.53 1.81 -3.33
CA THR A 85 -4.28 2.84 -4.04
C THR A 85 -4.24 2.59 -5.54
N ARG A 86 -5.11 3.25 -6.30
CA ARG A 86 -4.94 3.38 -7.75
C ARG A 86 -3.61 4.09 -8.04
N PHE A 87 -2.86 3.59 -9.01
CA PHE A 87 -1.66 4.25 -9.52
C PHE A 87 -2.04 5.42 -10.43
N ILE A 88 -1.31 6.52 -10.30
CA ILE A 88 -1.46 7.71 -11.15
C ILE A 88 -0.21 7.79 -12.03
N ALA A 89 -0.42 7.78 -13.35
CA ALA A 89 0.65 7.86 -14.34
C ALA A 89 1.03 9.30 -14.68
#